data_AF-A0A167UZF6-F1
#
_entry.id   AF-A0A167UZF6-F1
#
_cell.length_a   1.000
_cell.length_b   1.000
_cell.length_c   1.000
_cell.angle_alpha   90.00
_cell.angle_beta   90.00
_cell.angle_gamma   90.00
#
_symmetry.space_group_name_H-M   'P 1'
#
loop_
_entity.id
_entity.type
_entity.pdbx_description
1 polymer ?
#
loop_
_entity_poly.entity_id
_entity_poly.type
_entity_poly.pdbx_seq_one_letter_code
_entity_poly.pdbx_strand_id
1 'polypeptide(L)'
;MAEEQPIGKSLPSLSHRSSIAWQSLDDPIAECPPGNEDSAVLVLSSRSYLPLRPQNLSSRDTENDDRNASLSVLMYIDLRLSLPLSPTSSVSWAFAGLRHTLRVEAPRHRWDHVIDSRSSGCVDDVGETLVFDGKEVEVGEGFNPDSGVVERYFETWREEDPAPKSPFIFLSNYSDPIQSTSFMAVLGSHAIAMSQISVGKPLIAIRMNRLDSIAGKGPWQMVYSTTQSENLREQLETLLKDLVEYVQGNKRGDSLRIPPGVGQVRHLPSVWTVFDCGFISVQ
;
A
#
# COMPACT_ATOMS: atom_id res chain seq x y z
N MET A 1 -5.90 21.07 18.14
CA MET A 1 -4.82 20.20 17.65
C MET A 1 -4.40 20.74 16.29
N ALA A 2 -3.10 20.93 16.06
CA ALA A 2 -2.62 21.38 14.75
C ALA A 2 -2.96 20.31 13.71
N GLU A 3 -3.43 20.74 12.55
CA GLU A 3 -3.75 19.84 11.44
C GLU A 3 -2.44 19.34 10.82
N GLU A 4 -2.21 18.03 10.86
CA GLU A 4 -1.03 17.44 10.24
C GLU A 4 -1.13 17.55 8.72
N GLN A 5 -0.20 18.29 8.14
CA GLN A 5 -0.08 18.47 6.71
C GLN A 5 0.93 17.44 6.15
N PRO A 6 0.72 16.98 4.90
CA PRO A 6 1.71 16.15 4.23
C PRO A 6 3.04 16.91 4.06
N ILE A 7 4.13 16.16 3.94
CA ILE A 7 5.47 16.72 3.74
C ILE A 7 5.58 17.25 2.31
N GLY A 8 5.77 18.57 2.18
CA GLY A 8 6.01 19.24 0.91
C GLY A 8 4.87 19.03 -0.10
N LYS A 9 5.23 18.74 -1.36
CA LYS A 9 4.29 18.43 -2.45
C LYS A 9 4.16 16.92 -2.67
N SER A 10 4.28 16.08 -1.64
CA SER A 10 4.15 14.63 -1.82
C SER A 10 2.77 14.30 -2.39
N LEU A 11 2.72 13.59 -3.50
CA LEU A 11 1.50 13.08 -4.11
C LEU A 11 1.29 11.63 -3.67
N PRO A 12 0.03 11.16 -3.56
CA PRO A 12 -0.22 9.73 -3.49
C PRO A 12 0.23 9.09 -4.81
N SER A 13 0.71 7.85 -4.76
CA SER A 13 1.27 7.15 -5.92
C SER A 13 0.53 5.87 -6.24
N LEU A 14 0.54 5.54 -7.53
CA LEU A 14 -0.01 4.31 -8.08
C LEU A 14 1.10 3.61 -8.86
N SER A 15 1.54 2.46 -8.37
CA SER A 15 2.73 1.78 -8.89
C SER A 15 2.38 0.37 -9.35
N HIS A 16 2.95 -0.02 -10.50
CA HIS A 16 2.93 -1.39 -10.99
C HIS A 16 4.36 -1.93 -11.00
N ARG A 17 4.56 -3.16 -10.54
CA ARG A 17 5.86 -3.82 -10.72
C ARG A 17 6.01 -4.23 -12.18
N SER A 18 7.16 -3.90 -12.75
CA SER A 18 7.50 -4.18 -14.15
C SER A 18 8.38 -5.42 -14.29
N SER A 19 9.16 -5.74 -13.27
CA SER A 19 9.93 -6.98 -13.19
C SER A 19 10.35 -7.26 -11.75
N ILE A 20 10.56 -8.55 -11.45
CA ILE A 20 11.34 -8.99 -10.29
C ILE A 20 12.46 -9.93 -10.73
N ALA A 21 13.58 -9.87 -10.02
CA ALA A 21 14.63 -10.87 -10.07
C ALA A 21 15.13 -11.19 -8.66
N TRP A 22 15.70 -12.38 -8.50
CA TRP A 22 16.28 -12.86 -7.25
C TRP A 22 17.75 -13.22 -7.45
N GLN A 23 18.57 -12.99 -6.43
CA GLN A 23 19.98 -13.32 -6.42
C GLN A 23 20.39 -13.83 -5.04
N SER A 24 21.33 -14.78 -4.99
CA SER A 24 21.95 -15.21 -3.74
C SER A 24 22.58 -14.02 -3.01
N LEU A 25 22.50 -14.03 -1.68
CA LEU A 25 23.17 -13.02 -0.85
C LEU A 25 24.70 -13.07 -0.96
N ASP A 26 25.25 -14.24 -1.29
CA ASP A 26 26.69 -14.49 -1.45
C ASP A 26 27.27 -13.88 -2.74
N ASP A 27 26.41 -13.58 -3.72
CA ASP A 27 26.84 -12.98 -4.98
C ASP A 27 26.98 -11.45 -4.84
N PRO A 28 28.01 -10.84 -5.45
CA PRO A 28 28.18 -9.40 -5.44
C PRO A 28 27.10 -8.70 -6.27
N ILE A 29 26.66 -7.53 -5.80
CA ILE A 29 25.80 -6.63 -6.56
C ILE A 29 26.66 -5.87 -7.58
N ALA A 30 26.82 -6.45 -8.77
CA ALA A 30 27.55 -5.82 -9.88
C ALA A 30 26.62 -5.21 -10.93
N GLU A 31 25.49 -5.86 -11.18
CA GLU A 31 24.47 -5.49 -12.17
C GLU A 31 23.08 -5.95 -11.72
N CYS A 32 22.02 -5.33 -12.22
CA CYS A 32 20.67 -5.80 -11.98
C CYS A 32 20.43 -7.08 -12.81
N PRO A 33 20.11 -8.22 -12.19
CA PRO A 33 19.82 -9.44 -12.94
C PRO A 33 18.61 -9.26 -13.86
N PRO A 34 18.53 -9.99 -14.98
CA PRO A 34 17.38 -9.94 -15.86
C PRO A 34 16.13 -10.44 -15.12
N GLY A 35 15.16 -9.55 -14.93
CA GLY A 35 13.89 -9.87 -14.29
C GLY A 35 12.77 -10.08 -15.29
N ASN A 36 11.75 -10.84 -14.87
CA ASN A 36 10.46 -10.92 -15.54
C ASN A 36 9.38 -10.60 -14.52
N GLU A 37 8.22 -10.11 -14.98
CA GLU A 37 7.07 -9.98 -14.10
C GLU A 37 6.34 -11.32 -13.98
N ASP A 38 6.14 -11.78 -12.74
CA ASP A 38 5.48 -13.04 -12.40
C ASP A 38 4.02 -12.84 -11.92
N SER A 39 3.64 -11.59 -11.64
CA SER A 39 2.38 -11.24 -10.99
C SER A 39 1.79 -9.93 -11.54
N ALA A 40 0.46 -9.81 -11.55
CA ALA A 40 -0.22 -8.54 -11.76
C ALA A 40 -0.19 -7.71 -10.47
N VAL A 41 0.92 -7.01 -10.23
CA VAL A 41 1.15 -6.18 -9.03
C VAL A 41 0.48 -4.81 -9.18
N LEU A 42 -0.20 -4.37 -8.12
CA LEU A 42 -0.68 -3.00 -7.97
C LEU A 42 -0.44 -2.54 -6.53
N VAL A 43 0.25 -1.41 -6.39
CA VAL A 43 0.49 -0.75 -5.11
C VAL A 43 -0.18 0.62 -5.11
N LEU A 44 -0.98 0.89 -4.09
CA LEU A 44 -1.52 2.23 -3.83
C LEU A 44 -0.85 2.79 -2.59
N SER A 45 -0.22 3.95 -2.71
CA SER A 45 0.46 4.64 -1.60
C SER A 45 -0.13 6.03 -1.37
N SER A 46 -0.37 6.35 -0.11
CA SER A 46 -0.81 7.68 0.34
C SER A 46 0.31 8.72 0.26
N ARG A 47 -0.02 9.98 0.57
CA ARG A 47 0.99 11.03 0.76
C ARG A 47 1.86 10.72 1.97
N SER A 48 3.05 11.32 1.98
CA SER A 48 4.00 11.19 3.09
C SER A 48 3.72 12.23 4.18
N TYR A 49 3.74 11.80 5.43
CA TYR A 49 3.56 12.63 6.62
C TYR A 49 4.78 12.55 7.53
N LEU A 50 4.96 13.56 8.38
CA LEU A 50 5.92 13.45 9.48
C LEU A 50 5.43 12.37 10.46
N PRO A 51 6.32 11.62 11.11
CA PRO A 51 5.91 10.65 12.12
C PRO A 51 5.20 11.32 13.30
N LEU A 52 4.12 10.70 13.79
CA LEU A 52 3.29 11.19 14.90
C LEU A 52 4.02 11.34 16.25
N ARG A 53 5.22 10.76 16.39
CA ARG A 53 6.04 10.86 17.60
C ARG A 53 7.44 11.34 17.25
N PRO A 54 7.95 12.42 17.88
CA PRO A 54 9.38 12.59 17.98
C PRO A 54 9.89 11.41 18.82
N GLN A 55 10.72 10.56 18.22
CA GLN A 55 11.54 9.68 19.03
C GLN A 55 12.47 10.60 19.84
N ASN A 56 12.50 10.43 21.16
CA ASN A 56 13.36 11.20 22.03
C ASN A 56 14.80 11.12 21.52
N LEU A 57 15.28 12.17 20.86
CA LEU A 57 16.70 12.45 20.65
C LEU A 57 17.31 12.80 22.02
N SER A 58 17.38 11.83 22.93
CA SER A 58 18.27 11.97 24.08
C SER A 58 19.69 11.83 23.54
N SER A 59 20.33 12.99 23.42
CA SER A 59 21.75 13.18 23.16
C SER A 59 22.61 12.30 24.08
N ARG A 60 23.05 11.15 23.57
CA ARG A 60 24.26 10.38 23.90
C ARG A 60 24.01 8.94 23.44
N ASP A 61 24.48 8.64 22.25
CA ASP A 61 25.30 7.44 21.95
C ASP A 61 25.47 7.32 20.42
N THR A 62 26.67 7.73 20.01
CA THR A 62 27.46 7.26 18.86
C THR A 62 26.82 6.30 17.84
N GLU A 63 26.64 6.82 16.62
CA GLU A 63 26.96 6.19 15.32
C GLU A 63 26.29 4.88 14.85
N ASN A 64 25.27 4.31 15.50
CA ASN A 64 24.70 3.03 14.99
C ASN A 64 23.18 2.79 15.14
N ASP A 65 22.36 3.82 15.41
CA ASP A 65 20.90 3.65 15.60
C ASP A 65 20.03 4.36 14.54
N ASP A 66 20.50 4.38 13.28
CA ASP A 66 19.72 4.85 12.11
C ASP A 66 18.45 4.01 11.83
N ARG A 67 18.25 2.90 12.56
CA ARG A 67 17.12 1.97 12.36
C ARG A 67 15.78 2.53 12.79
N ASN A 68 15.77 3.61 13.57
CA ASN A 68 14.57 4.07 14.28
C ASN A 68 14.12 5.49 13.92
N ALA A 69 14.97 6.36 13.39
CA ALA A 69 14.58 7.71 13.04
C ALA A 69 13.94 7.78 11.64
N SER A 70 12.62 7.56 11.55
CA SER A 70 11.90 7.78 10.29
C SER A 70 11.80 9.28 9.97
N LEU A 71 12.14 9.66 8.74
CA LEU A 71 11.98 11.01 8.21
C LEU A 71 10.53 11.30 7.79
N SER A 72 9.87 10.28 7.27
CA SER A 72 8.46 10.34 6.88
C SER A 72 7.80 8.97 6.95
N VAL A 73 6.47 8.97 6.95
CA VAL A 73 5.64 7.77 6.92
C VAL A 73 4.52 7.93 5.90
N LEU A 74 4.20 6.85 5.18
CA LEU A 74 3.00 6.73 4.36
C LEU A 74 2.31 5.39 4.62
N MET A 75 1.02 5.33 4.34
CA MET A 75 0.26 4.07 4.24
C MET A 75 0.32 3.55 2.81
N TYR A 76 0.45 2.23 2.65
CA TYR A 76 0.40 1.56 1.36
C TYR A 76 -0.45 0.28 1.43
N ILE A 77 -0.92 -0.17 0.25
CA ILE A 77 -1.55 -1.48 0.04
C ILE A 77 -0.96 -2.09 -1.23
N ASP A 78 -0.27 -3.24 -1.12
CA ASP A 78 0.31 -4.02 -2.23
C ASP A 78 -0.51 -5.30 -2.43
N LEU A 79 -1.06 -5.49 -3.63
CA LEU A 79 -1.75 -6.70 -4.01
C LEU A 79 -1.14 -7.28 -5.29
N ARG A 80 -0.60 -8.50 -5.16
CA ARG A 80 -0.02 -9.28 -6.25
C ARG A 80 -0.90 -10.47 -6.58
N LEU A 81 -1.35 -10.52 -7.83
CA LEU A 81 -2.24 -11.57 -8.33
C LEU A 81 -1.53 -12.41 -9.39
N SER A 82 -1.82 -13.70 -9.45
CA SER A 82 -1.25 -14.60 -10.46
C SER A 82 -1.60 -14.15 -11.89
N LEU A 83 -0.62 -14.25 -12.79
CA LEU A 83 -0.82 -14.05 -14.23
C LEU A 83 -1.32 -15.35 -14.92
N PRO A 84 -2.12 -15.24 -16.00
CA PRO A 84 -2.75 -14.01 -16.50
C PRO A 84 -3.83 -13.50 -15.54
N LEU A 85 -3.98 -12.17 -15.45
CA LEU A 85 -4.97 -11.55 -14.58
C LEU A 85 -6.39 -11.93 -15.03
N SER A 86 -7.15 -12.55 -14.14
CA SER A 86 -8.52 -13.01 -14.37
C SER A 86 -9.33 -13.01 -13.07
N PRO A 87 -10.66 -13.14 -13.13
CA PRO A 87 -11.47 -13.28 -11.93
C PRO A 87 -11.12 -14.50 -11.06
N THR A 88 -10.42 -15.49 -11.61
CA THR A 88 -9.96 -16.69 -10.90
C THR A 88 -8.49 -16.66 -10.54
N SER A 89 -7.81 -15.52 -10.68
CA SER A 89 -6.41 -15.37 -10.23
C SER A 89 -6.30 -15.72 -8.74
N SER A 90 -5.13 -16.19 -8.31
CA SER A 90 -4.81 -16.36 -6.89
C SER A 90 -3.97 -15.19 -6.39
N VAL A 91 -3.95 -14.97 -5.07
CA VAL A 91 -3.01 -14.04 -4.45
C VAL A 91 -1.64 -14.71 -4.39
N SER A 92 -0.65 -14.15 -5.09
CA SER A 92 0.75 -14.61 -5.01
C SER A 92 1.46 -14.02 -3.79
N TRP A 93 1.14 -12.77 -3.46
CA TRP A 93 1.47 -12.10 -2.21
C TRP A 93 0.55 -10.89 -2.05
N ALA A 94 0.17 -10.57 -0.82
CA ALA A 94 -0.53 -9.34 -0.53
C ALA A 94 -0.17 -8.86 0.86
N PHE A 95 0.08 -7.56 0.96
CA PHE A 95 0.46 -6.94 2.22
C PHE A 95 0.02 -5.47 2.24
N ALA A 96 -0.18 -4.95 3.45
CA ALA A 96 -0.60 -3.58 3.69
C ALA A 96 -0.04 -3.09 5.02
N GLY A 97 0.25 -1.81 5.11
CA GLY A 97 0.81 -1.24 6.33
C GLY A 97 1.41 0.12 6.12
N LEU A 98 2.53 0.38 6.81
CA LEU A 98 3.23 1.65 6.79
C LEU A 98 4.61 1.51 6.16
N ARG A 99 4.98 2.44 5.28
CA ARG A 99 6.34 2.59 4.77
C ARG A 99 6.99 3.79 5.44
N HIS A 100 8.17 3.56 5.99
CA HIS A 100 8.99 4.55 6.66
C HIS A 100 10.15 4.93 5.77
N THR A 101 10.30 6.22 5.48
CA THR A 101 11.51 6.73 4.81
C THR A 101 12.59 6.91 5.87
N LEU A 102 13.68 6.16 5.74
CA LEU A 102 14.83 6.25 6.65
C LEU A 102 15.88 7.23 6.13
N ARG A 103 16.03 7.30 4.80
CA ARG A 103 17.01 8.16 4.13
C ARG A 103 16.47 8.63 2.78
N VAL A 104 16.72 9.89 2.41
CA VAL A 104 16.29 10.49 1.13
C VAL A 104 17.42 10.45 0.09
N GLU A 105 18.64 10.80 0.47
CA GLU A 105 19.83 10.69 -0.38
C GLU A 105 20.28 9.22 -0.41
N ALA A 106 20.20 8.55 -1.57
CA ALA A 106 20.17 7.09 -1.68
C ALA A 106 18.96 6.50 -0.91
N PRO A 107 17.75 6.60 -1.50
CA PRO A 107 16.49 6.32 -0.82
C PRO A 107 16.51 4.97 -0.13
N ARG A 108 16.19 4.98 1.17
CA ARG A 108 16.10 3.77 1.98
C ARG A 108 14.80 3.78 2.75
N HIS A 109 14.10 2.66 2.70
CA HIS A 109 12.79 2.50 3.30
C HIS A 109 12.72 1.25 4.17
N ARG A 110 11.83 1.29 5.16
CA ARG A 110 11.40 0.14 5.96
C ARG A 110 9.90 -0.04 5.80
N TRP A 111 9.43 -1.26 5.70
CA TRP A 111 8.02 -1.59 5.63
C TRP A 111 7.57 -2.32 6.88
N ASP A 112 6.58 -1.74 7.56
CA ASP A 112 5.89 -2.37 8.67
C ASP A 112 4.64 -3.06 8.09
N HIS A 113 4.78 -4.33 7.72
CA HIS A 113 3.71 -5.17 7.18
C HIS A 113 2.70 -5.51 8.28
N VAL A 114 1.55 -4.84 8.27
CA VAL A 114 0.47 -5.07 9.25
C VAL A 114 -0.40 -6.25 8.80
N ILE A 115 -0.71 -6.30 7.50
CA ILE A 115 -1.26 -7.48 6.83
C ILE A 115 -0.14 -8.10 6.00
N ASP A 116 0.02 -9.41 6.09
CA ASP A 116 0.91 -10.18 5.23
C ASP A 116 0.33 -11.58 4.96
N SER A 117 0.03 -11.84 3.69
CA SER A 117 -0.54 -13.12 3.25
C SER A 117 0.41 -14.30 3.41
N ARG A 118 1.73 -14.08 3.48
CA ARG A 118 2.74 -15.13 3.66
C ARG A 118 3.04 -15.40 5.13
N SER A 119 2.64 -14.50 6.03
CA SER A 119 2.90 -14.61 7.48
C SER A 119 4.39 -14.86 7.76
N SER A 120 5.29 -14.32 6.94
CA SER A 120 6.67 -14.77 6.90
C SER A 120 7.44 -14.41 8.17
N GLY A 121 6.95 -13.45 8.97
CA GLY A 121 7.32 -13.26 10.39
C GLY A 121 8.82 -13.10 10.68
N CYS A 122 9.64 -12.92 9.65
CA CYS A 122 11.09 -13.01 9.74
C CYS A 122 11.68 -11.89 8.89
N VAL A 123 12.41 -11.01 9.58
CA VAL A 123 13.21 -9.88 9.09
C VAL A 123 12.42 -8.57 8.88
N ASP A 124 12.98 -7.49 9.42
CA ASP A 124 12.57 -6.12 9.09
C ASP A 124 12.74 -5.94 7.58
N ASP A 125 11.65 -5.79 6.85
CA ASP A 125 11.71 -5.54 5.41
C ASP A 125 12.28 -4.15 5.19
N VAL A 126 13.52 -4.10 4.69
CA VAL A 126 14.29 -2.89 4.44
C VAL A 126 14.90 -2.99 3.07
N GLY A 127 14.78 -1.91 2.32
CA GLY A 127 15.15 -1.84 0.92
C GLY A 127 15.74 -0.49 0.58
N GLU A 128 16.61 -0.49 -0.42
CA GLU A 128 17.27 0.68 -0.96
C GLU A 128 16.92 0.83 -2.44
N THR A 129 16.79 2.07 -2.91
CA THR A 129 16.67 2.35 -4.33
C THR A 129 18.06 2.59 -4.91
N LEU A 130 18.48 1.71 -5.81
CA LEU A 130 19.71 1.81 -6.57
C LEU A 130 19.41 2.19 -8.02
N VAL A 131 20.41 2.70 -8.74
CA VAL A 131 20.28 3.02 -10.16
C VAL A 131 21.19 2.09 -10.96
N PHE A 132 20.60 1.30 -11.84
CA PHE A 132 21.30 0.45 -12.80
C PHE A 132 20.94 0.90 -14.22
N ASP A 133 21.94 1.26 -15.03
CA ASP A 133 21.76 1.74 -16.40
C ASP A 133 20.69 2.84 -16.56
N GLY A 134 20.64 3.76 -15.58
CA GLY A 134 19.68 4.87 -15.56
C GLY A 134 18.25 4.49 -15.15
N LYS A 135 18.03 3.27 -14.67
CA LYS A 135 16.74 2.81 -14.11
C LYS A 135 16.84 2.66 -12.60
N GLU A 136 15.84 3.17 -11.91
CA GLU A 136 15.68 2.95 -10.47
C GLU A 136 15.20 1.52 -10.22
N VAL A 137 15.89 0.84 -9.31
CA VAL A 137 15.62 -0.54 -8.89
C VAL A 137 15.57 -0.57 -7.38
N GLU A 138 14.47 -1.10 -6.84
CA GLU A 138 14.37 -1.40 -5.43
C GLU A 138 15.12 -2.71 -5.15
N VAL A 139 16.05 -2.67 -4.20
CA VAL A 139 16.85 -3.80 -3.79
C VAL A 139 16.68 -4.00 -2.29
N GLY A 140 16.32 -5.21 -1.90
CA GLY A 140 16.19 -5.59 -0.50
C GLY A 140 16.44 -7.08 -0.33
N GLU A 141 16.26 -7.55 0.90
CA GLU A 141 16.39 -8.96 1.25
C GLU A 141 15.01 -9.49 1.62
N GLY A 142 14.62 -10.63 1.05
CA GLY A 142 13.29 -11.19 1.26
C GLY A 142 13.28 -12.70 1.11
N PHE A 143 12.27 -13.34 1.68
CA PHE A 143 12.05 -14.77 1.49
C PHE A 143 11.57 -15.04 0.06
N ASN A 144 12.39 -15.72 -0.74
CA ASN A 144 11.99 -16.15 -2.08
C ASN A 144 11.12 -17.42 -1.97
N PRO A 145 9.85 -17.39 -2.40
CA PRO A 145 8.97 -18.55 -2.32
C PRO A 145 9.41 -19.72 -3.22
N ASP A 146 10.17 -19.47 -4.28
CA ASP A 146 10.59 -20.49 -5.24
C ASP A 146 11.79 -21.29 -4.71
N SER A 147 12.77 -20.61 -4.10
CA SER A 147 13.96 -21.24 -3.52
C SER A 147 13.75 -21.65 -2.06
N GLY A 148 12.79 -21.05 -1.36
CA GLY A 148 12.49 -21.33 0.04
C GLY A 148 13.52 -20.77 1.02
N VAL A 149 14.36 -19.83 0.58
CA VAL A 149 15.41 -19.19 1.38
C VAL A 149 15.35 -17.66 1.26
N VAL A 150 16.05 -16.95 2.14
CA VAL A 150 16.20 -15.49 2.04
C VAL A 150 17.21 -15.17 0.94
N GLU A 151 16.80 -14.37 -0.02
CA GLU A 151 17.59 -13.94 -1.16
C GLU A 151 17.44 -12.43 -1.36
N ARG A 152 18.35 -11.85 -2.15
CA ARG A 152 18.25 -10.46 -2.57
C ARG A 152 17.22 -10.36 -3.68
N TYR A 153 16.22 -9.50 -3.51
CA TYR A 153 15.29 -9.16 -4.58
C TYR A 153 15.70 -7.88 -5.30
N PHE A 154 15.32 -7.79 -6.56
CA PHE A 154 15.47 -6.61 -7.41
C PHE A 154 14.11 -6.35 -8.07
N GLU A 155 13.43 -5.30 -7.67
CA GLU A 155 12.12 -4.90 -8.23
C GLU A 155 12.25 -3.61 -9.04
N THR A 156 11.72 -3.62 -10.26
CA THR A 156 11.55 -2.39 -11.03
C THR A 156 10.09 -1.98 -11.01
N TRP A 157 9.85 -0.68 -10.83
CA TRP A 157 8.51 -0.14 -10.69
C TRP A 157 8.21 0.85 -11.82
N ARG A 158 6.95 0.85 -12.24
CA ARG A 158 6.39 1.85 -13.15
C ARG A 158 5.26 2.56 -12.45
N GLU A 159 5.45 3.86 -12.25
CA GLU A 159 4.41 4.75 -11.77
C GLU A 159 3.38 5.03 -12.86
N GLU A 160 2.12 5.13 -12.46
CA GLU A 160 1.02 5.61 -13.28
C GLU A 160 0.50 6.90 -12.65
N ASP A 161 0.51 7.99 -13.42
CA ASP A 161 0.03 9.28 -12.94
C ASP A 161 -1.50 9.26 -12.79
N PRO A 162 -2.03 9.46 -11.58
CA PRO A 162 -3.47 9.58 -11.39
C PRO A 162 -4.01 10.80 -12.14
N ALA A 163 -5.17 10.68 -12.77
CA ALA A 163 -5.77 11.80 -13.50
C ALA A 163 -5.99 13.03 -12.57
N PRO A 164 -5.68 14.26 -13.03
CA PRO A 164 -5.88 15.47 -12.23
C PRO A 164 -7.30 15.61 -11.70
N LYS A 165 -7.45 16.16 -10.49
CA LYS A 165 -8.73 16.30 -9.76
C LYS A 165 -9.43 14.98 -9.43
N SER A 166 -8.78 13.82 -9.63
CA SER A 166 -9.35 12.57 -9.13
C SER A 166 -9.38 12.57 -7.60
N PRO A 167 -10.47 12.11 -6.97
CA PRO A 167 -10.49 11.90 -5.54
C PRO A 167 -9.57 10.73 -5.16
N PHE A 168 -8.99 10.81 -3.97
CA PHE A 168 -8.30 9.71 -3.34
C PHE A 168 -8.65 9.64 -1.85
N ILE A 169 -8.62 8.43 -1.29
CA ILE A 169 -8.83 8.18 0.13
C ILE A 169 -8.10 6.90 0.57
N PHE A 170 -7.48 6.95 1.73
CA PHE A 170 -6.76 5.85 2.39
C PHE A 170 -7.30 5.70 3.80
N LEU A 171 -7.75 4.50 4.14
CA LEU A 171 -8.46 4.20 5.37
C LEU A 171 -7.81 3.02 6.09
N SER A 172 -7.79 3.10 7.41
CA SER A 172 -7.49 1.99 8.31
C SER A 172 -8.65 1.76 9.28
N ASN A 173 -8.90 0.53 9.71
CA ASN A 173 -10.00 0.26 10.66
C ASN A 173 -9.66 0.60 12.12
N TYR A 174 -8.43 1.01 12.41
CA TYR A 174 -8.02 1.63 13.68
C TYR A 174 -7.35 2.99 13.44
N SER A 175 -7.36 3.84 14.48
CA SER A 175 -6.72 5.15 14.43
C SER A 175 -5.19 5.07 14.40
N ASP A 176 -4.63 4.03 15.00
CA ASP A 176 -3.24 3.62 14.83
C ASP A 176 -3.17 2.54 13.72
N PRO A 177 -2.63 2.85 12.53
CA PRO A 177 -2.57 1.90 11.42
C PRO A 177 -1.83 0.60 11.76
N ILE A 178 -0.86 0.62 12.69
CA ILE A 178 -0.12 -0.59 13.09
C ILE A 178 -1.01 -1.60 13.82
N GLN A 179 -2.09 -1.15 14.44
CA GLN A 179 -3.06 -2.02 15.11
C GLN A 179 -4.20 -2.46 14.19
N SER A 180 -4.17 -2.01 12.93
CA SER A 180 -5.27 -2.26 12.00
C SER A 180 -5.28 -3.70 11.53
N THR A 181 -6.47 -4.22 11.28
CA THR A 181 -6.66 -5.53 10.65
C THR A 181 -7.27 -5.38 9.27
N SER A 182 -7.55 -4.15 8.83
CA SER A 182 -8.13 -3.87 7.53
C SER A 182 -7.71 -2.50 7.00
N PHE A 183 -7.50 -2.44 5.70
CA PHE A 183 -7.11 -1.23 4.96
C PHE A 183 -7.97 -1.09 3.71
N MET A 184 -8.28 0.15 3.33
CA MET A 184 -8.87 0.47 2.04
C MET A 184 -8.15 1.65 1.41
N ALA A 185 -7.93 1.59 0.10
CA ALA A 185 -7.39 2.70 -0.66
C ALA A 185 -8.18 2.86 -1.95
N VAL A 186 -8.48 4.11 -2.30
CA VAL A 186 -8.99 4.50 -3.61
C VAL A 186 -8.08 5.60 -4.14
N LEU A 187 -7.56 5.41 -5.34
CA LEU A 187 -6.70 6.38 -6.02
C LEU A 187 -6.96 6.32 -7.52
N GLY A 188 -7.45 7.43 -8.07
CA GLY A 188 -7.75 7.53 -9.51
C GLY A 188 -8.86 6.55 -9.94
N SER A 189 -8.52 5.63 -10.83
CA SER A 189 -9.38 4.55 -11.35
C SER A 189 -9.25 3.25 -10.58
N HIS A 190 -8.52 3.22 -9.46
CA HIS A 190 -8.17 1.99 -8.75
C HIS A 190 -8.66 2.01 -7.30
N ALA A 191 -9.09 0.84 -6.83
CA ALA A 191 -9.44 0.64 -5.45
C ALA A 191 -8.98 -0.75 -4.97
N ILE A 192 -8.41 -0.79 -3.77
CA ILE A 192 -8.02 -2.03 -3.09
C ILE A 192 -8.59 -2.00 -1.67
N ALA A 193 -9.18 -3.10 -1.24
CA ALA A 193 -9.51 -3.35 0.16
C ALA A 193 -8.89 -4.67 0.60
N MET A 194 -8.31 -4.68 1.80
CA MET A 194 -7.64 -5.83 2.36
C MET A 194 -7.98 -5.99 3.83
N SER A 195 -8.17 -7.22 4.29
CA SER A 195 -8.42 -7.53 5.69
C SER A 195 -7.78 -8.86 6.08
N GLN A 196 -7.17 -8.89 7.26
CA GLN A 196 -6.65 -10.09 7.89
C GLN A 196 -6.79 -9.92 9.40
N ILE A 197 -7.69 -10.69 10.01
CA ILE A 197 -8.06 -10.52 11.44
C ILE A 197 -6.86 -10.78 12.36
N SER A 198 -5.99 -11.71 11.98
CA SER A 198 -4.72 -11.97 12.64
C SER A 198 -3.78 -12.74 11.71
N VAL A 199 -2.48 -12.70 11.98
CA VAL A 199 -1.47 -13.50 11.29
C VAL A 199 -1.91 -14.98 11.19
N GLY A 200 -1.68 -15.61 10.04
CA GLY A 200 -2.07 -16.99 9.76
C GLY A 200 -3.57 -17.23 9.53
N LYS A 201 -4.42 -16.20 9.62
CA LYS A 201 -5.83 -16.30 9.19
C LYS A 201 -5.98 -15.99 7.71
N PRO A 202 -7.06 -16.50 7.07
CA PRO A 202 -7.32 -16.22 5.67
C PRO A 202 -7.32 -14.72 5.39
N LEU A 203 -6.56 -14.33 4.38
CA LEU A 203 -6.59 -13.00 3.82
C LEU A 203 -7.91 -12.80 3.08
N ILE A 204 -8.52 -11.64 3.27
CA ILE A 204 -9.59 -11.12 2.41
C ILE A 204 -8.97 -9.98 1.58
N ALA A 205 -9.10 -10.05 0.26
CA ALA A 205 -8.61 -9.02 -0.64
C ALA A 205 -9.61 -8.77 -1.77
N ILE A 206 -9.79 -7.50 -2.12
CA ILE A 206 -10.65 -7.04 -3.20
C ILE A 206 -9.87 -6.02 -4.01
N ARG A 207 -9.92 -6.16 -5.34
CA ARG A 207 -9.42 -5.17 -6.30
C ARG A 207 -10.56 -4.77 -7.21
N MET A 208 -10.80 -3.48 -7.29
CA MET A 208 -11.72 -2.90 -8.27
C MET A 208 -10.98 -1.90 -9.14
N ASN A 209 -11.43 -1.77 -10.37
CA ASN A 209 -10.99 -0.72 -11.27
C ASN A 209 -12.20 -0.05 -11.93
N ARG A 210 -11.96 1.11 -12.50
CA ARG A 210 -12.89 1.77 -13.39
C ARG A 210 -12.23 1.88 -14.75
N LEU A 211 -12.75 1.13 -15.72
CA LEU A 211 -12.33 1.25 -17.12
C LEU A 211 -12.69 2.64 -17.65
N ASP A 212 -11.80 3.20 -18.45
CA ASP A 212 -11.79 4.55 -19.04
C ASP A 212 -13.14 5.26 -19.19
N SER A 213 -13.17 6.53 -18.79
CA SER A 213 -13.32 7.58 -19.79
C SER A 213 -12.78 8.88 -19.20
N ILE A 214 -12.06 9.64 -20.01
CA ILE A 214 -11.77 11.08 -19.88
C ILE A 214 -12.60 11.72 -18.74
N ALA A 215 -11.92 12.06 -17.63
CA ALA A 215 -12.49 12.65 -16.40
C ALA A 215 -13.14 11.72 -15.35
N GLY A 216 -12.77 10.43 -15.30
CA GLY A 216 -13.11 9.57 -14.16
C GLY A 216 -14.60 9.23 -14.06
N LYS A 217 -15.24 9.00 -15.21
CA LYS A 217 -16.66 8.62 -15.30
C LYS A 217 -16.78 7.21 -15.87
N GLY A 218 -17.43 6.33 -15.11
CA GLY A 218 -17.62 4.92 -15.47
C GLY A 218 -17.98 4.07 -14.26
N PRO A 219 -18.64 2.91 -14.44
CA PRO A 219 -18.92 2.00 -13.33
C PRO A 219 -17.63 1.35 -12.83
N TRP A 220 -17.56 1.15 -11.52
CA TRP A 220 -16.52 0.31 -10.93
C TRP A 220 -16.78 -1.16 -11.27
N GLN A 221 -15.72 -1.86 -11.64
CA GLN A 221 -15.73 -3.27 -12.00
C GLN A 221 -14.85 -4.04 -11.03
N MET A 222 -15.29 -5.26 -10.70
CA MET A 222 -14.49 -6.17 -9.89
C MET A 222 -13.38 -6.76 -10.75
N VAL A 223 -12.13 -6.55 -10.36
CA VAL A 223 -10.96 -7.21 -10.95
C VAL A 223 -10.70 -8.53 -10.22
N TYR A 224 -10.76 -8.49 -8.89
CA TYR A 224 -10.48 -9.64 -8.03
C TYR A 224 -11.24 -9.54 -6.72
N SER A 225 -11.62 -10.69 -6.17
CA SER A 225 -12.16 -10.80 -4.82
C SER A 225 -11.92 -12.20 -4.27
N THR A 226 -11.52 -12.29 -3.00
CA THR A 226 -11.58 -13.54 -2.22
C THR A 226 -13.04 -13.96 -1.97
N THR A 227 -13.32 -15.23 -1.71
CA THR A 227 -14.68 -15.78 -1.59
C THR A 227 -15.47 -15.27 -0.37
N GLN A 228 -14.81 -14.96 0.75
CA GLN A 228 -15.44 -14.53 2.00
C GLN A 228 -15.46 -12.99 2.19
N SER A 229 -15.51 -12.24 1.09
CA SER A 229 -15.26 -10.79 1.09
C SER A 229 -16.51 -9.92 1.16
N GLU A 230 -17.71 -10.50 1.24
CA GLU A 230 -18.99 -9.81 0.96
C GLU A 230 -19.14 -8.53 1.78
N ASN A 231 -18.86 -8.59 3.08
CA ASN A 231 -18.96 -7.42 3.95
C ASN A 231 -17.94 -6.32 3.59
N LEU A 232 -16.67 -6.68 3.36
CA LEU A 232 -15.63 -5.71 2.99
C LEU A 232 -15.88 -5.12 1.59
N ARG A 233 -16.42 -5.95 0.69
CA ARG A 233 -16.80 -5.59 -0.67
C ARG A 233 -17.94 -4.58 -0.67
N GLU A 234 -19.02 -4.86 0.06
CA GLU A 234 -20.16 -3.95 0.17
C GLU A 234 -19.76 -2.59 0.75
N GLN A 235 -18.85 -2.58 1.74
CA GLN A 235 -18.30 -1.35 2.27
C GLN A 235 -17.47 -0.58 1.24
N LEU A 236 -16.62 -1.27 0.48
CA LEU A 236 -15.85 -0.65 -0.59
C LEU A 236 -16.79 -0.09 -1.67
N GLU A 237 -17.78 -0.85 -2.13
CA GLU A 237 -18.78 -0.39 -3.11
C GLU A 237 -19.56 0.83 -2.61
N THR A 238 -19.90 0.88 -1.32
CA THR A 238 -20.55 2.03 -0.67
C THR A 238 -19.64 3.25 -0.67
N LEU A 239 -18.37 3.09 -0.27
CA LEU A 239 -17.37 4.16 -0.32
C LEU A 239 -17.22 4.70 -1.74
N LEU A 240 -17.16 3.82 -2.75
CA LEU A 240 -16.95 4.18 -4.14
C LEU A 240 -18.14 4.93 -4.76
N LYS A 241 -19.37 4.65 -4.30
CA LYS A 241 -20.58 5.33 -4.75
C LYS A 241 -20.60 6.81 -4.33
N ASP A 242 -20.22 7.09 -3.09
CA ASP A 242 -20.29 8.41 -2.48
C ASP A 242 -18.89 9.02 -2.24
N LEU A 243 -17.89 8.57 -3.00
CA LEU A 243 -16.46 8.86 -2.78
C LEU A 243 -16.15 10.36 -2.69
N VAL A 244 -16.76 11.16 -3.56
CA VAL A 244 -16.55 12.62 -3.58
C VAL A 244 -17.03 13.26 -2.28
N GLU A 245 -18.17 12.81 -1.74
CA GLU A 245 -18.73 13.33 -0.49
C GLU A 245 -17.83 12.95 0.70
N TYR A 246 -17.37 11.70 0.75
CA TYR A 246 -16.40 11.25 1.74
C TYR A 246 -15.11 12.07 1.69
N VAL A 247 -14.57 12.35 0.50
CA VAL A 247 -13.34 13.10 0.36
C VAL A 247 -13.51 14.59 0.69
N GLN A 248 -14.62 15.23 0.29
CA GLN A 248 -14.85 16.66 0.55
C GLN A 248 -15.18 16.96 2.02
N GLY A 249 -15.82 16.03 2.72
CA GLY A 249 -16.29 16.22 4.09
C GLY A 249 -15.29 15.84 5.18
N ASN A 250 -14.13 15.27 4.82
CA ASN A 250 -13.23 14.65 5.79
C ASN A 250 -11.76 15.00 5.54
N LYS A 251 -10.96 14.73 6.56
CA LYS A 251 -9.51 14.88 6.58
C LYS A 251 -8.85 13.76 7.38
N ARG A 252 -7.52 13.70 7.32
CA ARG A 252 -6.70 12.79 8.14
C ARG A 252 -7.12 12.85 9.62
N GLY A 253 -7.29 11.67 10.22
CA GLY A 253 -7.71 11.46 11.61
C GLY A 253 -9.22 11.39 11.82
N ASP A 254 -10.04 11.80 10.85
CA ASP A 254 -11.50 11.72 10.97
C ASP A 254 -11.97 10.26 10.99
N SER A 255 -13.07 10.00 11.71
CA SER A 255 -13.72 8.70 11.74
C SER A 255 -14.90 8.66 10.79
N LEU A 256 -14.85 7.78 9.81
CA LEU A 256 -15.91 7.49 8.85
C LEU A 256 -16.75 6.31 9.30
N ARG A 257 -18.06 6.42 9.12
CA ARG A 257 -18.96 5.28 9.22
C ARG A 257 -19.41 4.91 7.84
N ILE A 258 -18.91 3.79 7.34
CA ILE A 258 -19.33 3.25 6.05
C ILE A 258 -20.42 2.21 6.36
N PRO A 259 -21.69 2.46 5.97
CA PRO A 259 -22.75 1.51 6.22
C PRO A 259 -22.49 0.21 5.45
N PRO A 260 -22.96 -0.94 5.96
CA PRO A 260 -22.97 -2.17 5.16
C PRO A 260 -23.87 -1.98 3.93
N GLY A 261 -23.67 -2.82 2.92
CA GLY A 261 -24.43 -2.75 1.67
C GLY A 261 -25.94 -2.93 1.91
N VAL A 262 -26.73 -2.45 0.95
CA VAL A 262 -28.20 -2.51 0.99
C VAL A 262 -28.64 -3.98 0.99
N GLY A 263 -28.90 -4.54 2.18
CA GLY A 263 -29.33 -5.93 2.34
C GLY A 263 -29.04 -6.55 3.71
N GLN A 264 -28.05 -6.03 4.45
CA GLN A 264 -27.68 -6.57 5.76
C GLN A 264 -28.19 -5.70 6.92
N VAL A 265 -29.41 -6.00 7.38
CA VAL A 265 -30.11 -5.32 8.50
C VAL A 265 -29.41 -5.54 9.88
N ARG A 266 -28.30 -6.29 9.95
CA ARG A 266 -27.73 -6.78 11.24
C ARG A 266 -26.27 -6.43 11.52
N HIS A 267 -25.56 -5.77 10.62
CA HIS A 267 -24.18 -5.35 10.90
C HIS A 267 -24.13 -3.86 11.22
N LEU A 268 -23.51 -3.51 12.36
CA LEU A 268 -23.22 -2.12 12.68
C LEU A 268 -22.27 -1.55 11.61
N PRO A 269 -22.40 -0.27 11.22
CA PRO A 269 -21.44 0.38 10.34
C PRO A 269 -20.01 0.18 10.87
N SER A 270 -19.11 -0.27 10.02
CA SER A 270 -17.69 -0.30 10.37
C SER A 270 -17.19 1.13 10.48
N VAL A 271 -16.42 1.37 11.55
CA VAL A 271 -15.74 2.65 11.74
C VAL A 271 -14.36 2.54 11.09
N TRP A 272 -14.07 3.47 10.19
CA TRP A 272 -12.78 3.62 9.53
C TRP A 272 -12.16 4.93 9.97
N THR A 273 -10.85 4.96 10.13
CA THR A 273 -10.09 6.20 10.32
C THR A 273 -9.50 6.62 8.98
N VAL A 274 -9.67 7.88 8.62
CA VAL A 274 -9.03 8.47 7.45
C VAL A 274 -7.54 8.62 7.74
N PHE A 275 -6.71 7.84 7.05
CA PHE A 275 -5.27 8.09 7.07
C PHE A 275 -4.92 9.26 6.15
N ASP A 276 -5.46 9.27 4.94
CA ASP A 276 -5.23 10.33 3.97
C ASP A 276 -6.42 10.47 3.03
N CYS A 277 -6.74 11.69 2.59
CA CYS A 277 -7.74 11.95 1.56
C CYS A 277 -7.50 13.29 0.87
N GLY A 278 -8.06 13.42 -0.33
CA GLY A 278 -8.07 14.68 -1.05
C GLY A 278 -8.32 14.50 -2.54
N PHE A 279 -7.93 15.52 -3.30
CA PHE A 279 -7.97 15.50 -4.75
C PHE A 279 -6.56 15.66 -5.30
N ILE A 280 -6.26 14.94 -6.38
CA ILE A 280 -5.01 15.09 -7.12
C ILE A 280 -4.92 16.53 -7.65
N SER A 281 -3.84 17.23 -7.32
CA SER A 281 -3.64 18.61 -7.76
C SER A 281 -3.50 18.68 -9.29
N VAL A 282 -3.91 19.81 -9.86
CA VAL A 282 -3.55 20.16 -11.24
C VAL A 282 -2.14 20.73 -11.18
N GLN A 283 -1.19 20.09 -11.84
CA GLN A 283 0.16 20.66 -12.02
C GLN A 283 0.10 21.88 -12.95
#